data_AF-A0AAD4VNE0-F1
#
_entry.id   AF-A0AAD4VNE0-F1
#
_cell.length_a   1.000
_cell.length_b   1.000
_cell.length_c   1.000
_cell.angle_alpha   90.00
_cell.angle_beta   90.00
_cell.angle_gamma   90.00
#
_symmetry.space_group_name_H-M   'P 1'
#
loop_
_entity.id
_entity.type
_entity.pdbx_description
1 polymer ?
#
loop_
_entity_poly.entity_id
_entity_poly.type
_entity_poly.pdbx_seq_one_letter_code
_entity_poly.pdbx_strand_id
1 'polypeptide(L)'
;MQILLYGDLDPVFAAAAVIIPTSLYLVLKKFVLKPYYLKREKQKALENMEKTSTPVLEARAAAEKAQKLLQNVANRKQNRQLEIGGLVITKAWYGNLKALKKRDELVESNDSPVIDVKLPINFLVSDSGQLKLHEGVKKSGIMGFCDPCPGEPKQLYVEYTYGDGRYEVTVDDYDKLLIPQEEQRI
;
A
#
# COMPACT_ATOMS: atom_id res chain seq x y z
N MET A 1 -66.10 -43.64 -7.62
CA MET A 1 -66.15 -42.17 -7.45
C MET A 1 -64.90 -41.60 -8.12
N GLN A 2 -65.03 -41.06 -9.33
CA GLN A 2 -63.91 -40.46 -10.06
C GLN A 2 -63.91 -38.96 -9.78
N ILE A 3 -62.82 -38.46 -9.21
CA ILE A 3 -62.62 -37.04 -8.94
C ILE A 3 -62.11 -36.43 -10.25
N LEU A 4 -62.96 -35.65 -10.93
CA LEU A 4 -62.55 -34.86 -12.09
C LEU A 4 -61.69 -33.70 -11.59
N LEU A 5 -60.37 -33.83 -11.75
CA LEU A 5 -59.42 -32.73 -11.60
C LEU A 5 -59.60 -31.80 -12.80
N TYR A 6 -60.12 -30.61 -12.52
CA TYR A 6 -60.36 -29.47 -13.40
C TYR A 6 -59.35 -29.35 -14.56
N GLY A 7 -59.86 -29.39 -15.79
CA GLY A 7 -59.08 -29.35 -17.03
C GLY A 7 -59.38 -28.11 -17.86
N ASP A 8 -58.78 -26.99 -17.48
CA ASP A 8 -58.43 -25.88 -18.37
C ASP A 8 -57.37 -25.03 -17.66
N LEU A 9 -56.13 -25.51 -17.69
CA LEU A 9 -54.95 -24.71 -17.34
C LEU A 9 -54.50 -24.02 -18.61
N ASP A 10 -54.85 -22.74 -18.76
CA ASP A 10 -54.36 -21.94 -19.87
C ASP A 10 -52.82 -21.96 -19.86
N PRO A 11 -52.16 -22.35 -20.98
CA PRO A 11 -50.71 -22.46 -21.05
C PRO A 11 -50.02 -21.12 -20.73
N VAL A 12 -50.72 -20.01 -20.96
CA VAL A 12 -50.30 -18.65 -20.57
C VAL A 12 -50.21 -18.49 -19.05
N PHE A 13 -51.20 -19.01 -18.32
CA PHE A 13 -51.22 -18.93 -16.85
C PHE A 13 -50.12 -19.80 -16.23
N ALA A 14 -49.92 -21.01 -16.76
CA ALA A 14 -48.82 -21.88 -16.35
C ALA A 14 -47.45 -21.25 -16.62
N ALA A 15 -47.25 -20.62 -17.78
CA ALA A 15 -46.03 -19.89 -18.10
C ALA A 15 -45.83 -18.66 -17.18
N ALA A 16 -46.88 -17.89 -16.93
CA ALA A 16 -46.85 -16.72 -16.05
C ALA A 16 -46.50 -17.10 -14.60
N ALA A 17 -47.02 -18.22 -14.10
CA ALA A 17 -46.72 -18.73 -12.77
C ALA A 17 -45.23 -19.05 -12.54
N VAL A 18 -44.48 -19.34 -13.61
CA VAL A 18 -43.03 -19.60 -13.55
C VAL A 18 -42.23 -18.32 -13.82
N ILE A 19 -42.64 -17.53 -14.82
CA ILE A 19 -41.91 -16.35 -15.29
C ILE A 19 -42.02 -15.19 -14.29
N ILE A 20 -43.19 -15.00 -13.67
CA ILE A 20 -43.41 -13.86 -12.76
C ILE A 20 -42.52 -13.97 -11.50
N PRO A 21 -42.47 -15.09 -10.76
CA PRO A 21 -41.63 -15.19 -9.56
C PRO A 21 -40.14 -15.11 -9.89
N THR A 22 -39.70 -15.69 -11.00
CA THR A 22 -38.30 -15.65 -11.43
C THR A 22 -37.87 -14.26 -11.89
N SER A 23 -38.69 -13.59 -12.72
CA SER A 23 -38.44 -12.22 -13.15
C SER A 23 -38.43 -11.25 -11.96
N LEU A 24 -39.41 -11.36 -11.07
CA LEU A 24 -39.50 -10.54 -9.85
C LEU A 24 -38.26 -10.74 -8.97
N TYR A 25 -37.81 -11.98 -8.77
CA TYR A 25 -36.58 -12.28 -8.03
C TYR A 25 -35.35 -11.64 -8.67
N LEU A 26 -35.19 -11.73 -10.00
CA LEU A 26 -34.05 -11.15 -10.71
C LEU A 26 -34.02 -9.63 -10.62
N VAL A 27 -35.18 -8.97 -10.75
CA VAL A 27 -35.32 -7.52 -10.59
C VAL A 27 -34.96 -7.12 -9.16
N LEU A 28 -35.53 -7.77 -8.14
CA LEU A 28 -35.25 -7.46 -6.74
C LEU A 28 -33.75 -7.64 -6.41
N LYS A 29 -33.15 -8.72 -6.90
CA LYS A 29 -31.73 -9.03 -6.70
C LYS A 29 -30.80 -8.00 -7.36
N LYS A 30 -31.04 -7.64 -8.61
CA LYS A 30 -30.16 -6.73 -9.35
C LYS A 30 -30.37 -5.25 -8.97
N PHE A 31 -31.61 -4.82 -8.74
CA PHE A 31 -31.94 -3.41 -8.57
C PHE A 31 -32.07 -2.95 -7.12
N VAL A 32 -32.31 -3.85 -6.16
CA VAL A 32 -32.46 -3.47 -4.75
C VAL A 32 -31.31 -4.01 -3.91
N LEU A 33 -31.09 -5.33 -3.95
CA LEU A 33 -30.08 -5.97 -3.13
C LEU A 33 -28.66 -5.55 -3.53
N LYS A 34 -28.30 -5.67 -4.81
CA LYS A 34 -26.96 -5.29 -5.29
C LYS A 34 -26.55 -3.85 -4.92
N PRO A 35 -27.34 -2.80 -5.19
CA PRO A 35 -26.93 -1.44 -4.80
C PRO A 35 -26.90 -1.22 -3.29
N TYR A 36 -27.73 -1.92 -2.50
CA TYR A 36 -27.68 -1.85 -1.04
C TYR A 36 -26.37 -2.42 -0.48
N TYR A 37 -25.96 -3.62 -0.91
CA TYR A 37 -24.70 -4.21 -0.44
C TYR A 37 -23.50 -3.36 -0.86
N LEU A 38 -23.46 -2.89 -2.10
CA LEU A 38 -22.39 -2.01 -2.57
C LEU A 38 -22.31 -0.71 -1.78
N LYS A 39 -23.45 -0.09 -1.42
CA LYS A 39 -23.45 1.11 -0.56
C LYS A 39 -22.91 0.82 0.83
N ARG A 40 -23.29 -0.31 1.43
CA ARG A 40 -22.82 -0.71 2.76
C ARG A 40 -21.33 -1.06 2.76
N GLU A 41 -20.83 -1.71 1.72
CA GLU A 41 -19.40 -1.96 1.53
C GLU A 41 -18.62 -0.67 1.38
N LYS A 42 -19.13 0.30 0.59
CA LYS A 42 -18.53 1.62 0.47
C LYS A 42 -18.50 2.36 1.81
N GLN A 43 -19.59 2.36 2.57
CA GLN A 43 -19.64 3.00 3.90
C GLN A 43 -18.64 2.37 4.86
N LYS A 44 -18.54 1.04 4.91
CA LYS A 44 -17.52 0.36 5.72
C LYS A 44 -16.10 0.69 5.28
N ALA A 45 -15.86 0.80 3.96
CA ALA A 45 -14.56 1.22 3.45
C ALA A 45 -14.22 2.64 3.90
N LEU A 46 -15.16 3.58 3.82
CA LEU A 46 -14.98 4.97 4.28
C LEU A 46 -14.74 5.04 5.80
N GLU A 47 -15.54 4.34 6.60
CA GLU A 47 -15.36 4.28 8.06
C GLU A 47 -14.00 3.68 8.44
N ASN A 48 -13.53 2.67 7.71
CA ASN A 48 -12.21 2.09 7.92
C ASN A 48 -11.10 3.07 7.55
N MET A 49 -11.27 3.86 6.48
CA MET A 49 -10.31 4.90 6.09
C MET A 49 -10.23 6.01 7.16
N GLU A 50 -11.36 6.46 7.68
CA GLU A 50 -11.42 7.50 8.73
C GLU A 50 -10.77 7.03 10.03
N LYS A 51 -11.08 5.80 10.50
CA LYS A 51 -10.47 5.21 11.70
C LYS A 51 -8.97 5.00 11.57
N THR A 52 -8.47 4.86 10.34
CA THR A 52 -7.04 4.63 10.06
C THR A 52 -6.25 5.93 9.96
N SER A 53 -6.90 7.07 9.69
CA SER A 53 -6.21 8.35 9.50
C SER A 53 -5.49 8.83 10.76
N THR A 54 -6.18 8.87 11.91
CA THR A 54 -5.58 9.35 13.17
C THR A 54 -4.36 8.53 13.63
N PRO A 55 -4.37 7.19 13.69
CA PRO A 55 -3.19 6.43 14.09
C PRO A 55 -2.05 6.53 13.08
N VAL A 56 -2.33 6.71 11.78
CA VAL A 56 -1.29 6.91 10.76
C VAL A 56 -0.58 8.24 10.96
N LEU A 57 -1.33 9.32 11.25
CA LEU A 57 -0.74 10.64 11.53
C LEU A 57 0.14 10.61 12.78
N GLU A 58 -0.31 9.95 13.86
CA GLU A 58 0.49 9.77 15.07
C GLU A 58 1.76 8.95 14.80
N ALA A 59 1.64 7.85 14.05
CA ALA A 59 2.77 7.02 13.66
C ALA A 59 3.78 7.78 12.78
N ARG A 60 3.29 8.63 11.86
CA ARG A 60 4.13 9.51 11.03
C ARG A 60 4.87 10.53 11.90
N ALA A 61 4.17 11.20 12.81
CA ALA A 61 4.80 12.15 13.73
C ALA A 61 5.84 11.47 14.64
N ALA A 62 5.59 10.24 15.08
CA ALA A 62 6.56 9.45 15.84
C ALA A 62 7.79 9.07 15.00
N ALA A 63 7.59 8.66 13.74
CA ALA A 63 8.66 8.38 12.80
C ALA A 63 9.51 9.64 12.52
N GLU A 64 8.89 10.78 12.25
CA GLU A 64 9.59 12.06 12.04
C GLU A 64 10.42 12.48 13.25
N LYS A 65 9.88 12.33 14.46
CA LYS A 65 10.64 12.56 15.70
C LYS A 65 11.86 11.64 15.79
N ALA A 66 11.69 10.35 15.48
CA ALA A 66 12.80 9.40 15.45
C ALA A 66 13.84 9.77 14.38
N GLN A 67 13.42 10.21 13.18
CA GLN A 67 14.34 10.67 12.14
C GLN A 67 15.16 11.88 12.59
N LYS A 68 14.54 12.86 13.28
CA LYS A 68 15.25 14.01 13.86
C LYS A 68 16.32 13.58 14.86
N LEU A 69 16.06 12.57 15.69
CA LEU A 69 17.05 12.02 16.62
C LEU A 69 18.24 11.37 15.89
N LEU A 70 17.98 10.72 14.75
CA LEU A 70 19.00 10.04 13.95
C LEU A 70 19.82 11.00 13.08
N GLN A 71 19.35 12.24 12.86
CA GLN A 71 19.88 13.16 11.85
C GLN A 71 21.39 13.38 11.95
N ASN A 72 21.91 13.65 13.15
CA ASN A 72 23.33 13.94 13.34
C ASN A 72 24.21 12.72 12.99
N VAL A 73 23.79 11.52 13.41
CA VAL A 73 24.54 10.29 13.16
C VAL A 73 24.42 9.86 11.70
N ALA A 74 23.23 9.98 11.12
CA ALA A 74 22.98 9.70 9.71
C ALA A 74 23.85 10.59 8.81
N ASN A 75 23.87 11.90 9.05
CA ASN A 75 24.67 12.85 8.29
C ASN A 75 26.18 12.56 8.42
N ARG A 76 26.66 12.27 9.63
CA ARG A 76 28.06 11.90 9.85
C ARG A 76 28.44 10.63 9.08
N LYS A 77 27.62 9.58 9.15
CA LYS A 77 27.83 8.33 8.42
C LYS A 77 27.83 8.58 6.91
N GLN A 78 26.83 9.32 6.43
CA GLN A 78 26.69 9.66 5.01
C GLN A 78 27.91 10.41 4.49
N ASN A 79 28.39 11.43 5.21
CA ASN A 79 29.57 12.21 4.81
C ASN A 79 30.83 11.34 4.76
N ARG A 80 31.01 10.45 5.75
CA ARG A 80 32.13 9.49 5.75
C ARG A 80 32.08 8.55 4.55
N GLN A 81 30.89 8.05 4.20
CA GLN A 81 30.74 7.22 3.01
C GLN A 81 31.00 8.03 1.73
N LEU A 82 30.55 9.28 1.66
CA LEU A 82 30.78 10.17 0.52
C LEU A 82 32.27 10.43 0.28
N GLU A 83 33.05 10.69 1.33
CA GLU A 83 34.50 10.91 1.24
C GLU A 83 35.28 9.70 0.72
N ILE A 84 34.79 8.49 1.00
CA ILE A 84 35.44 7.23 0.62
C ILE A 84 34.86 6.69 -0.71
N GLY A 85 33.88 7.37 -1.32
CA GLY A 85 33.16 6.86 -2.49
C GLY A 85 32.32 5.61 -2.19
N GLY A 86 31.90 5.44 -0.94
CA GLY A 86 31.07 4.34 -0.47
C GLY A 86 29.58 4.53 -0.80
N LEU A 87 28.73 3.79 -0.10
CA LEU A 87 27.29 3.79 -0.34
C LEU A 87 26.64 5.05 0.25
N VAL A 88 26.01 5.86 -0.60
CA VAL A 88 25.26 7.06 -0.21
C VAL A 88 23.87 7.02 -0.82
N ILE A 89 22.84 7.11 0.03
CA ILE A 89 21.46 7.08 -0.42
C ILE A 89 21.02 8.48 -0.81
N THR A 90 20.63 8.66 -2.07
CA THR A 90 20.20 9.95 -2.62
C THR A 90 18.73 10.19 -2.37
N LYS A 91 17.89 9.17 -2.57
CA LYS A 91 16.44 9.18 -2.29
C LYS A 91 16.00 7.83 -1.76
N ALA A 92 15.06 7.80 -0.80
CA ALA A 92 14.41 6.56 -0.42
C ALA A 92 12.99 6.80 0.06
N TRP A 93 12.02 6.13 -0.58
CA TRP A 93 10.59 6.37 -0.40
C TRP A 93 9.91 5.07 0.00
N TYR A 94 9.08 5.10 1.03
CA TYR A 94 8.38 3.92 1.53
C TYR A 94 6.87 4.14 1.57
N GLY A 95 6.10 3.21 1.00
CA GLY A 95 4.64 3.28 0.99
C GLY A 95 4.05 2.67 -0.28
N ASN A 96 2.86 3.12 -0.66
CA ASN A 96 2.21 2.65 -1.89
C ASN A 96 2.70 3.46 -3.10
N LEU A 97 3.81 3.02 -3.69
CA LEU A 97 4.42 3.66 -4.86
C LEU A 97 3.51 3.62 -6.09
N LYS A 98 2.65 2.60 -6.23
CA LYS A 98 1.69 2.49 -7.34
C LYS A 98 0.60 3.55 -7.23
N ALA A 99 0.10 3.80 -6.01
CA ALA A 99 -0.87 4.86 -5.76
C ALA A 99 -0.24 6.25 -5.98
N LEU A 100 1.04 6.42 -5.65
CA LEU A 100 1.76 7.67 -5.88
C LEU A 100 1.91 7.99 -7.37
N LYS A 101 2.38 7.03 -8.20
CA LYS A 101 2.45 7.21 -9.68
C LYS A 101 1.11 7.56 -10.33
N LYS A 102 0.00 7.14 -9.72
CA LYS A 102 -1.36 7.47 -10.19
C LYS A 102 -1.84 8.85 -9.72
N ARG A 103 -1.25 9.39 -8.65
CA ARG A 103 -1.57 10.69 -8.04
C ARG A 103 -0.62 11.82 -8.43
N ASP A 104 0.40 11.58 -9.26
CA ASP A 104 1.46 12.53 -9.68
C ASP A 104 0.96 13.88 -10.29
N GLU A 105 -0.34 14.16 -10.29
CA GLU A 105 -0.91 15.46 -10.62
C GLU A 105 -1.25 16.35 -9.41
N LEU A 106 -1.21 15.89 -8.14
CA LEU A 106 -1.66 16.71 -7.00
C LEU A 106 -0.84 16.53 -5.71
N VAL A 107 0.01 17.54 -5.44
CA VAL A 107 0.42 18.14 -4.16
C VAL A 107 0.95 17.20 -3.05
N GLU A 108 2.16 17.50 -2.54
CA GLU A 108 2.68 17.00 -1.25
C GLU A 108 1.75 17.40 -0.09
N SER A 109 0.69 16.64 0.14
CA SER A 109 -0.14 16.76 1.33
C SER A 109 0.32 15.76 2.39
N ASN A 110 0.02 16.06 3.66
CA ASN A 110 0.29 15.16 4.80
C ASN A 110 -0.41 13.79 4.67
N ASP A 111 -1.32 13.62 3.70
CA ASP A 111 -2.04 12.39 3.36
C ASP A 111 -1.40 11.61 2.18
N SER A 112 -0.17 11.96 1.82
CA SER A 112 0.60 11.22 0.80
C SER A 112 0.77 9.76 1.24
N PRO A 113 0.51 8.77 0.37
CA PRO A 113 0.54 7.34 0.71
C PRO A 113 1.98 6.80 0.84
N VAL A 114 2.95 7.70 0.91
CA VAL A 114 4.40 7.45 0.88
C VAL A 114 5.08 8.40 1.86
N ILE A 115 6.13 7.92 2.51
CA ILE A 115 6.99 8.68 3.43
C ILE A 115 8.43 8.71 2.90
N ASP A 116 9.14 9.81 3.15
CA ASP A 116 10.58 9.88 2.92
C ASP A 116 11.31 9.17 4.07
N VAL A 117 12.15 8.21 3.69
CA VAL A 117 12.95 7.37 4.58
C VAL A 117 14.44 7.41 4.21
N LYS A 118 14.88 8.44 3.47
CA LYS A 118 16.29 8.65 3.13
C LYS A 118 17.20 8.69 4.36
N LEU A 119 16.82 9.49 5.35
CA LEU A 119 17.62 9.68 6.58
C LEU A 119 17.77 8.37 7.38
N PRO A 120 16.70 7.64 7.73
CA PRO A 120 16.85 6.38 8.45
C PRO A 120 17.57 5.30 7.63
N ILE A 121 17.41 5.25 6.30
CA ILE A 121 18.18 4.30 5.48
C ILE A 121 19.68 4.65 5.50
N ASN A 122 20.06 5.92 5.35
CA ASN A 122 21.47 6.33 5.47
C ASN A 122 22.06 6.01 6.86
N PHE A 123 21.25 6.10 7.92
CA PHE A 123 21.67 5.70 9.27
C PHE A 123 21.98 4.19 9.37
N LEU A 124 21.22 3.35 8.66
CA LEU A 124 21.37 1.90 8.66
C LEU A 124 22.55 1.38 7.82
N VAL A 125 23.18 2.23 7.00
CA VAL A 125 24.40 1.86 6.27
C VAL A 125 25.52 1.53 7.27
N SER A 126 26.19 0.40 7.04
CA SER A 126 27.34 -0.05 7.82
C SER A 126 28.58 0.80 7.52
N ASP A 127 29.58 0.77 8.40
CA ASP A 127 30.86 1.43 8.13
C ASP A 127 31.59 0.83 6.91
N SER A 128 31.29 -0.42 6.54
CA SER A 128 31.80 -1.07 5.33
C SER A 128 31.09 -0.65 4.05
N GLY A 129 30.13 0.30 4.11
CA GLY A 129 29.44 0.82 2.93
C GLY A 129 28.40 -0.15 2.36
N GLN A 130 27.77 -0.97 3.21
CA GLN A 130 26.72 -1.90 2.82
C GLN A 130 25.45 -1.63 3.63
N LEU A 131 24.29 -1.86 3.02
CA LEU A 131 23.01 -1.87 3.70
C LEU A 131 22.38 -3.24 3.54
N LYS A 132 21.95 -3.84 4.66
CA LYS A 132 21.28 -5.14 4.68
C LYS A 132 19.99 -5.03 5.49
N LEU A 133 18.86 -5.20 4.83
CA LEU A 133 17.56 -5.44 5.45
C LEU A 133 17.23 -6.93 5.32
N HIS A 134 16.87 -7.54 6.44
CA HIS A 134 16.56 -8.96 6.50
C HIS A 134 15.15 -9.25 5.99
N GLU A 135 14.98 -10.42 5.38
CA GLU A 135 13.68 -10.94 4.97
C GLU A 135 12.77 -11.17 6.18
N GLY A 136 11.46 -11.00 6.00
CA GLY A 136 10.45 -11.23 7.03
C GLY A 136 10.33 -10.11 8.08
N VAL A 137 11.25 -9.13 8.08
CA VAL A 137 11.13 -7.94 8.91
C VAL A 137 10.32 -6.89 8.18
N LYS A 138 9.15 -6.55 8.72
CA LYS A 138 8.30 -5.48 8.19
C LYS A 138 9.06 -4.15 8.21
N LYS A 139 9.19 -3.47 7.07
CA LYS A 139 9.96 -2.22 6.97
C LYS A 139 9.35 -1.09 7.78
N SER A 140 8.03 -1.10 7.98
CA SER A 140 7.37 -0.14 8.90
C SER A 140 7.80 -0.26 10.37
N GLY A 141 8.42 -1.37 10.77
CA GLY A 141 8.94 -1.58 12.12
C GLY A 141 10.36 -1.03 12.33
N ILE A 142 11.00 -0.52 11.29
CA ILE A 142 12.33 0.08 11.35
C ILE A 142 12.23 1.46 12.02
N MET A 143 13.23 1.83 12.81
CA MET A 143 13.26 3.16 13.44
C MET A 143 13.25 4.27 12.38
N GLY A 144 12.35 5.24 12.54
CA GLY A 144 12.16 6.33 11.57
C GLY A 144 11.29 5.96 10.36
N PHE A 145 10.74 4.74 10.35
CA PHE A 145 9.69 4.32 9.43
C PHE A 145 8.32 4.33 10.14
N CYS A 146 7.25 4.40 9.36
CA CYS A 146 5.89 4.08 9.78
C CYS A 146 5.14 3.44 8.60
N ASP A 147 3.92 2.94 8.83
CA ASP A 147 3.03 2.44 7.77
C ASP A 147 2.12 3.58 7.28
N PRO A 148 2.40 4.22 6.12
CA PRO A 148 1.60 5.37 5.66
C PRO A 148 0.27 4.96 5.01
N CYS A 149 0.10 3.68 4.68
CA CYS A 149 -1.08 3.17 4.00
C CYS A 149 -1.42 1.75 4.52
N PRO A 150 -2.02 1.64 5.72
CA PRO A 150 -2.42 0.36 6.28
C PRO A 150 -3.44 -0.35 5.40
N GLY A 151 -3.27 -1.66 5.21
CA GLY A 151 -4.13 -2.48 4.34
C GLY A 151 -3.79 -2.39 2.84
N GLU A 152 -2.91 -1.47 2.43
CA GLU A 152 -2.42 -1.38 1.06
C GLU A 152 -1.02 -2.02 0.91
N PRO A 153 -0.67 -2.51 -0.30
CA PRO A 153 0.66 -3.03 -0.58
C PRO A 153 1.69 -1.91 -0.52
N LYS A 154 2.80 -2.18 0.16
CA LYS A 154 3.89 -1.22 0.39
C LYS A 154 5.18 -1.71 -0.22
N GLN A 155 5.93 -0.76 -0.73
CA GLN A 155 7.22 -0.98 -1.35
C GLN A 155 8.20 0.07 -0.83
N LEU A 156 9.47 -0.31 -0.76
CA LEU A 156 10.59 0.58 -0.50
C LEU A 156 11.33 0.79 -1.82
N TYR A 157 11.32 2.03 -2.30
CA TYR A 157 12.18 2.49 -3.39
C TYR A 157 13.43 3.15 -2.81
N VAL A 158 14.60 2.84 -3.38
CA VAL A 158 15.89 3.41 -2.98
C VAL A 158 16.68 3.78 -4.22
N GLU A 159 17.10 5.02 -4.30
CA GLU A 159 18.09 5.53 -5.24
C GLU A 159 19.39 5.81 -4.47
N TYR A 160 20.52 5.34 -4.99
CA TYR A 160 21.80 5.48 -4.30
C TYR A 160 22.97 5.64 -5.26
N THR A 161 24.07 6.18 -4.73
CA THR A 161 25.37 6.24 -5.39
C THR A 161 26.35 5.33 -4.68
N TYR A 162 27.21 4.67 -5.47
CA TYR A 162 28.30 3.85 -4.98
C TYR A 162 29.48 4.00 -5.97
N GLY A 163 30.61 4.51 -5.48
CA GLY A 163 31.66 5.06 -6.33
C GLY A 163 31.09 6.13 -7.27
N ASP A 164 31.37 6.00 -8.56
CA ASP A 164 30.87 6.91 -9.60
C ASP A 164 29.54 6.46 -10.23
N GLY A 165 28.98 5.33 -9.77
CA GLY A 165 27.74 4.77 -10.30
C GLY A 165 26.49 5.28 -9.59
N ARG A 166 25.38 5.35 -10.33
CA ARG A 166 24.03 5.55 -9.80
C ARG A 166 23.22 4.27 -9.96
N TYR A 167 22.41 3.98 -8.96
CA TYR A 167 21.68 2.72 -8.85
C TYR A 167 20.28 2.98 -8.31
N GLU A 168 19.32 2.15 -8.71
CA GLU A 168 17.97 2.16 -8.15
C GLU A 168 17.49 0.73 -7.86
N VAL A 169 16.69 0.59 -6.81
CA VAL A 169 16.08 -0.68 -6.45
C VAL A 169 14.73 -0.44 -5.79
N THR A 170 13.76 -1.30 -6.11
CA THR A 170 12.46 -1.37 -5.43
C THR A 170 12.27 -2.76 -4.85
N VAL A 171 11.88 -2.84 -3.58
CA VAL A 171 11.60 -4.10 -2.88
C VAL A 171 10.27 -4.05 -2.14
N ASP A 172 9.59 -5.18 -1.98
CA ASP A 172 8.33 -5.25 -1.22
C ASP A 172 8.59 -5.19 0.30
N ASP A 173 7.54 -4.92 1.10
CA ASP A 173 7.62 -4.67 2.56
C ASP A 173 8.40 -5.74 3.35
N TYR A 174 8.32 -7.01 2.97
CA TYR A 174 8.99 -8.12 3.67
C TYR A 174 10.25 -8.64 2.99
N ASP A 175 10.57 -8.12 1.80
CA ASP A 175 11.68 -8.63 1.01
C ASP A 175 13.02 -8.19 1.58
N LYS A 176 14.01 -9.06 1.40
CA LYS A 176 15.42 -8.75 1.68
C LYS A 176 15.89 -7.61 0.78
N LEU A 177 16.65 -6.68 1.35
CA LEU A 177 17.40 -5.68 0.60
C LEU A 177 18.88 -5.82 0.93
N LEU A 178 19.72 -5.98 -0.08
CA LEU A 178 21.17 -5.94 0.07
C LEU A 178 21.73 -5.04 -1.02
N ILE A 179 22.37 -3.94 -0.62
CA ILE A 179 22.99 -2.97 -1.53
C ILE A 179 24.38 -2.58 -1.02
N PRO A 180 25.33 -2.28 -1.91
CA PRO A 180 25.20 -2.17 -3.38
C PRO A 180 25.16 -3.52 -4.12
N GLN A 181 24.50 -3.56 -5.28
CA GLN A 181 24.52 -4.69 -6.24
C GLN A 181 24.67 -4.16 -7.67
N GLU A 182 25.54 -4.77 -8.48
CA GLU A 182 25.82 -4.30 -9.85
C GLU A 182 24.60 -4.36 -10.79
N GLU A 183 23.70 -5.31 -10.56
CA GLU A 183 22.47 -5.52 -11.35
C GLU A 183 21.49 -4.34 -11.26
N GLN A 184 21.66 -3.46 -10.27
CA GLN A 184 20.75 -2.35 -9.97
C GLN A 184 21.22 -1.02 -10.58
N ARG A 185 22.25 -1.06 -11.44
CA ARG A 185 22.85 0.13 -12.02
C ARG A 185 21.93 0.77 -13.06
N ILE A 186 21.88 2.10 -13.05
CA ILE A 186 21.20 2.94 -14.05
C ILE A 186 22.14 3.22 -15.23
#